data_AF-A0A5K1EYT5-F1
#
_entry.id   AF-A0A5K1EYT5-F1
#
_cell.length_a   1.000
_cell.length_b   1.000
_cell.length_c   1.000
_cell.angle_alpha   90.00
_cell.angle_beta   90.00
_cell.angle_gamma   90.00
#
_symmetry.space_group_name_H-M   'P 1'
#
loop_
_entity.id
_entity.type
_entity.pdbx_description
1 polymer ?
#
loop_
_entity_poly.entity_id
_entity_poly.type
_entity_poly.pdbx_seq_one_letter_code
_entity_poly.pdbx_strand_id
1 'polypeptide(L)' 'NASDALDKLRFLSVTAPELLKEAVDLDIRIQSDKDNGIITIT' A
#
# COMPACT_ATOMS: atom_id res chain seq x y z
N ASN A 1 7.15 -7.34 -0.23
CA ASN A 1 7.34 -6.13 -1.05
C ASN A 1 6.46 -4.97 -0.63
N ALA A 2 5.17 -5.17 -0.34
CA ALA A 2 4.26 -4.08 0.02
C ALA A 2 4.76 -3.21 1.21
N SER A 3 5.28 -3.81 2.28
CA SER A 3 5.85 -3.04 3.42
C SER A 3 6.97 -2.08 3.02
N ASP A 4 7.92 -2.53 2.18
CA ASP A 4 9.04 -1.70 1.73
C ASP A 4 8.57 -0.56 0.82
N ALA A 5 7.52 -0.79 0.03
CA ALA A 5 6.89 0.25 -0.77
C ALA A 5 6.26 1.34 0.12
N LEU A 6 5.56 0.94 1.18
CA LEU A 6 4.98 1.87 2.16
C LEU A 6 6.07 2.65 2.91
N ASP A 7 7.15 1.99 3.33
CA ASP A 7 8.27 2.64 4.01
C ASP A 7 8.97 3.67 3.11
N LYS A 8 9.19 3.35 1.83
CA LYS A 8 9.75 4.30 0.86
C LYS A 8 8.85 5.52 0.67
N LEU A 9 7.54 5.32 0.53
CA LEU A 9 6.58 6.41 0.39
C LEU A 9 6.60 7.32 1.62
N ARG A 10 6.58 6.72 2.82
CA ARG A 10 6.65 7.44 4.08
C ARG A 10 7.97 8.20 4.23
N PHE A 11 9.09 7.62 3.83
CA PHE A 11 10.38 8.31 3.85
C PHE A 11 10.40 9.54 2.92
N LEU A 12 9.93 9.40 1.69
CA LEU A 12 9.89 10.50 0.71
C LEU A 12 8.93 11.62 1.14
N SER A 13 7.87 11.29 1.85
CA SER A 13 6.90 12.27 2.34
C SER A 13 7.47 13.28 3.34
N VAL A 14 8.64 13.00 3.96
CA VAL A 14 9.32 13.93 4.86
C VAL A 14 9.72 15.21 4.13
N THR A 15 10.11 15.11 2.87
CA THR A 15 10.53 16.25 2.04
C THR A 15 9.49 16.65 1.00
N ALA A 16 8.56 15.75 0.64
CA ALA A 16 7.46 15.99 -0.29
C ALA A 16 6.10 15.57 0.34
N PRO A 17 5.54 16.36 1.27
CA PRO A 17 4.30 16.00 1.99
C PRO A 17 3.08 15.80 1.09
N GLU A 18 3.08 16.36 -0.12
CA GLU A 18 2.06 16.15 -1.15
C GLU A 18 1.91 14.69 -1.58
N LEU A 19 2.95 13.86 -1.43
CA LEU A 19 2.90 12.44 -1.75
C LEU A 19 1.95 11.64 -0.83
N LEU A 20 1.52 12.21 0.30
CA LEU A 20 0.55 11.61 1.24
C LEU A 20 -0.84 12.26 1.20
N LYS A 21 -1.06 13.33 0.41
CA LYS A 21 -2.27 14.17 0.51
C LYS A 21 -3.55 13.49 0.00
N GLU A 22 -3.44 12.43 -0.79
CA GLU A 22 -4.59 11.68 -1.30
C GLU A 22 -4.73 10.37 -0.55
N ALA A 23 -5.34 10.42 0.64
CA ALA A 23 -6.01 9.29 1.31
C ALA A 23 -5.33 7.90 1.20
N VAL A 24 -4.01 7.82 1.35
CA VAL A 24 -3.33 6.53 1.46
C VAL A 24 -3.38 6.13 2.92
N ASP A 25 -4.41 5.37 3.30
CA ASP A 25 -4.26 4.49 4.45
C ASP A 25 -3.09 3.57 4.10
N LEU A 26 -1.96 3.72 4.82
CA LEU A 26 -0.77 2.89 4.63
C LEU A 26 -1.04 1.49 5.19
N ASP A 27 -1.90 0.74 4.51
CA ASP A 27 -2.27 -0.62 4.86
C ASP A 27 -1.88 -1.60 3.75
N ILE A 28 -1.92 -2.88 4.11
CA ILE A 28 -1.76 -3.98 3.17
C ILE A 28 -2.99 -4.85 3.35
N ARG A 29 -3.72 -5.08 2.27
CA ARG A 29 -4.96 -5.86 2.25
C ARG A 29 -4.73 -7.16 1.52
N ILE A 30 -5.20 -8.24 2.11
CA ILE A 30 -5.16 -9.57 1.50
C ILE A 30 -6.60 -10.05 1.35
N GLN A 31 -6.99 -10.33 0.12
CA GLN A 31 -8.32 -10.82 -0.23
C GLN A 31 -8.18 -12.15 -0.99
N SER A 32 -9.02 -13.12 -0.64
CA SER A 32 -9.05 -14.42 -1.32
C SER A 32 -10.37 -14.59 -2.06
N ASP A 33 -10.30 -14.86 -3.35
CA ASP A 33 -11.41 -15.35 -4.17
C ASP A 33 -11.23 -16.85 -4.37
N LYS A 34 -12.02 -17.63 -3.62
CA LYS A 34 -11.91 -19.10 -3.61
C LYS A 34 -12.50 -19.72 -4.87
N ASP A 35 -13.50 -19.09 -5.47
CA ASP A 35 -14.20 -19.63 -6.62
C ASP A 35 -13.30 -19.56 -7.86
N ASN A 36 -12.52 -18.48 -7.98
CA ASN A 36 -11.56 -18.29 -9.06
C ASN A 36 -10.13 -18.74 -8.70
N GLY A 37 -9.88 -19.12 -7.44
CA GLY A 37 -8.56 -19.53 -6.96
C GLY A 37 -7.54 -18.39 -6.94
N ILE A 38 -7.98 -17.15 -6.76
CA ILE A 38 -7.15 -15.93 -6.81
C ILE A 38 -6.92 -15.40 -5.40
N ILE A 39 -5.69 -14.96 -5.13
CA ILE A 39 -5.36 -14.17 -3.94
C ILE A 39 -4.88 -12.81 -4.41
N THR A 40 -5.56 -11.75 -3.97
CA THR A 40 -5.23 -10.37 -4.26
C THR A 40 -4.54 -9.75 -3.05
N ILE A 41 -3.41 -9.10 -3.29
CA ILE A 41 -2.68 -8.33 -2.28
C ILE A 41 -2.63 -6.89 -2.78
N THR A 42 -3.14 -5.95 -1.99
CA THR A 42 -3.13 -4.50 -2.27
C THR A 42 -2.34 -3.79 -1.20
#